data_AF-A0A2C1ZDH6-F1
#
_entry.id   AF-A0A2C1ZDH6-F1
#
_cell.length_a   1.000
_cell.length_b   1.000
_cell.length_c   1.000
_cell.angle_alpha   90.00
_cell.angle_beta   90.00
_cell.angle_gamma   90.00
#
_symmetry.space_group_name_H-M   'P 1'
#
loop_
_entity.id
_entity.type
_entity.pdbx_description
1 polymer ?
#
loop_
_entity_poly.entity_id
_entity_poly.type
_entity_poly.pdbx_seq_one_letter_code
_entity_poly.pdbx_strand_id
1 'polypeptide(L)'
;MGETFNPEGLAWEFSKLKNEKEINEFAKRYGLLGISTPGHMEINKIKFMRDLYQDSTYFIDLPIGPSDCEPIELWFFHIKQMQKLLKLYQALVNIHKGEMQESEIEDILLNVKPPIGGSCQILWWDESWTGFTAAEEEMEKEESLLKLAQGILAQKVNSIGNQDIKRIPETIVTGKPPLGFTIKEWNYTSHLLRAIYRDLWHLVSNNEPVHICENPNCKLPFKKVKRQIYCSNACKQEAYRIRKALQESS
;
A
#
# COMPACT_ATOMS: atom_id res chain seq x y z
N MET A 1 -22.22 15.16 17.57
CA MET A 1 -22.14 13.73 17.21
C MET A 1 -21.30 13.66 15.96
N GLY A 2 -20.08 13.13 16.05
CA GLY A 2 -19.22 12.97 14.86
C GLY A 2 -19.78 11.82 14.01
N GLU A 3 -19.88 12.04 12.70
CA GLU A 3 -20.20 10.97 11.75
C GLU A 3 -19.22 9.81 11.96
N THR A 4 -19.75 8.60 12.15
CA THR A 4 -18.93 7.39 12.21
C THR A 4 -18.27 7.20 10.86
N PHE A 5 -16.95 7.44 10.83
CA PHE A 5 -16.10 7.23 9.66
C PHE A 5 -16.13 5.76 9.25
N ASN A 6 -16.61 5.47 8.03
CA ASN A 6 -16.45 4.16 7.41
C ASN A 6 -15.11 4.15 6.66
N PRO A 7 -14.10 3.38 7.10
CA PRO A 7 -12.81 3.34 6.44
C PRO A 7 -12.82 2.58 5.10
N GLU A 8 -13.95 1.97 4.72
CA GLU A 8 -14.06 1.19 3.50
C GLU A 8 -13.71 2.01 2.25
N GLY A 9 -12.65 1.57 1.57
CA GLY A 9 -12.24 2.12 0.29
C GLY A 9 -11.25 3.28 0.37
N LEU A 10 -10.74 3.61 1.55
CA LEU A 10 -9.65 4.57 1.71
C LEU A 10 -8.40 4.17 0.95
N ALA A 11 -8.02 2.89 0.97
CA ALA A 11 -6.84 2.39 0.24
C ALA A 11 -6.96 2.72 -1.25
N TRP A 12 -8.18 2.59 -1.79
CA TRP A 12 -8.50 2.88 -3.19
C TRP A 12 -8.54 4.36 -3.52
N GLU A 13 -9.15 5.17 -2.66
CA GLU A 13 -9.19 6.63 -2.87
C GLU A 13 -7.77 7.20 -2.77
N PHE A 14 -7.01 6.77 -1.77
CA PHE A 14 -5.65 7.22 -1.54
C PHE A 14 -4.69 6.80 -2.66
N SER A 15 -4.79 5.58 -3.18
CA SER A 15 -3.92 5.11 -4.26
C SER A 15 -4.10 5.86 -5.58
N LYS A 16 -5.21 6.59 -5.75
CA LYS A 16 -5.55 7.30 -6.98
C LYS A 16 -5.03 8.73 -7.04
N LEU A 17 -4.57 9.27 -5.92
CA LEU A 17 -4.07 10.64 -5.82
C LEU A 17 -2.81 10.81 -6.70
N LYS A 18 -2.75 11.88 -7.48
CA LYS A 18 -1.69 12.11 -8.48
C LYS A 18 -0.93 13.41 -8.31
N ASN A 19 -1.55 14.40 -7.69
CA ASN A 19 -1.04 15.76 -7.62
C ASN A 19 -1.42 16.42 -6.30
N GLU A 20 -0.77 17.55 -6.01
CA GLU A 20 -0.97 18.30 -4.76
C GLU A 20 -2.41 18.74 -4.56
N LYS A 21 -3.14 19.05 -5.64
CA LYS A 21 -4.55 19.46 -5.55
C LYS A 21 -5.41 18.31 -5.03
N GLU A 22 -5.26 17.12 -5.59
CA GLU A 22 -5.96 15.91 -5.13
C GLU A 22 -5.59 15.54 -3.69
N ILE A 23 -4.31 15.69 -3.32
CA ILE A 23 -3.84 15.49 -1.94
C ILE A 23 -4.52 16.48 -0.98
N ASN A 24 -4.56 17.77 -1.34
CA ASN A 24 -5.22 18.79 -0.53
C ASN A 24 -6.73 18.55 -0.38
N GLU A 25 -7.41 18.11 -1.44
CA GLU A 25 -8.83 17.74 -1.38
C GLU A 25 -9.06 16.52 -0.47
N PHE A 26 -8.20 15.50 -0.56
CA PHE A 26 -8.22 14.33 0.30
C PHE A 26 -7.96 14.70 1.77
N ALA A 27 -6.94 15.52 2.04
CA ALA A 27 -6.58 15.99 3.37
C ALA A 27 -7.66 16.86 3.99
N LYS A 28 -8.35 17.70 3.19
CA LYS A 28 -9.50 18.47 3.66
C LYS A 28 -10.67 17.57 4.09
N ARG A 29 -10.84 16.42 3.43
CA ARG A 29 -11.92 15.48 3.73
C ARG A 29 -11.61 14.57 4.92
N TYR A 30 -10.36 14.12 5.04
CA TYR A 30 -9.98 13.04 5.97
C TYR A 30 -8.96 13.44 7.03
N GLY A 31 -8.38 14.65 6.94
CA GLY A 31 -7.29 15.12 7.79
C GLY A 31 -5.91 14.81 7.21
N LEU A 32 -4.88 15.16 7.97
CA LEU A 32 -3.49 14.83 7.66
C LEU A 32 -3.19 13.33 7.91
N LEU A 33 -2.13 12.78 7.31
CA LEU A 33 -1.75 11.37 7.44
C LEU A 33 -1.50 10.94 8.90
N GLY A 34 -1.14 11.86 9.77
CA GLY A 34 -0.74 11.61 11.15
C GLY A 34 0.62 10.91 11.20
N ILE A 35 1.56 11.31 10.34
CA ILE A 35 2.91 10.75 10.34
C ILE A 35 3.65 11.22 11.60
N SER A 36 3.95 10.27 12.48
CA SER A 36 4.82 10.54 13.63
C SER A 36 6.27 10.65 13.16
N THR A 37 6.99 11.67 13.62
CA THR A 37 8.45 11.69 13.48
C THR A 37 9.04 10.48 14.19
N PRO A 38 9.95 9.72 13.53
CA PRO A 38 10.58 8.56 14.16
C PRO A 38 11.33 8.98 15.43
N GLY A 39 11.25 8.14 16.47
CA GLY A 39 11.98 8.35 17.70
C GLY A 39 13.49 8.19 17.49
N HIS A 40 14.30 8.65 18.47
CA HIS A 40 15.77 8.58 18.38
C HIS A 40 16.31 7.17 18.11
N MET A 41 15.66 6.14 18.67
CA MET A 41 16.04 4.74 18.47
C MET A 41 15.80 4.27 17.03
N GLU A 42 14.69 4.69 16.43
CA GLU A 42 14.35 4.38 15.04
C GLU A 42 15.28 5.13 14.08
N ILE A 43 15.60 6.39 14.39
CA ILE A 43 16.60 7.17 13.63
C ILE A 43 17.97 6.46 13.64
N ASN A 44 18.41 5.92 14.77
CA ASN A 44 19.70 5.21 14.84
C ASN A 44 19.70 3.92 14.02
N LYS A 45 18.57 3.18 14.03
CA LYS A 45 18.39 2.00 13.17
C LYS A 45 18.41 2.38 11.69
N ILE A 46 17.74 3.48 11.34
CA ILE A 46 17.67 4.05 9.99
C ILE A 46 19.07 4.50 9.52
N LYS A 47 19.83 5.20 10.36
CA LYS A 47 21.22 5.62 10.07
C LYS A 47 22.14 4.41 9.85
N PHE A 48 22.05 3.40 10.71
CA PHE A 48 22.83 2.17 10.54
C PHE A 48 22.53 1.48 9.19
N MET A 49 21.26 1.40 8.82
CA MET A 49 20.85 0.85 7.52
C MET A 49 21.31 1.73 6.34
N ARG A 50 21.33 3.06 6.50
CA ARG A 50 21.86 3.99 5.49
C ARG A 50 23.33 3.75 5.21
N ASP A 51 24.11 3.61 6.28
CA ASP A 51 25.56 3.40 6.19
C ASP A 51 25.90 2.03 5.57
N LEU A 52 25.03 1.02 5.76
CA LEU A 52 25.16 -0.30 5.14
C LEU A 52 24.87 -0.31 3.63
N TYR A 53 23.97 0.55 3.13
CA TYR A 53 23.43 0.40 1.77
C TYR A 53 23.76 1.54 0.78
N GLN A 54 24.62 2.50 1.16
CA GLN A 54 25.19 3.59 0.34
C GLN A 54 24.23 4.50 -0.45
N ASP A 55 22.95 4.16 -0.55
CA ASP A 55 21.96 4.91 -1.31
C ASP A 55 21.15 5.80 -0.34
N SER A 56 21.51 7.08 -0.35
CA SER A 56 20.94 8.10 0.53
C SER A 56 19.56 8.61 0.05
N THR A 57 19.12 8.22 -1.14
CA THR A 57 17.85 8.68 -1.73
C THR A 57 16.60 8.18 -0.99
N TYR A 58 16.77 7.17 -0.12
CA TYR A 58 15.69 6.53 0.64
C TYR A 58 15.34 7.19 1.98
N PHE A 59 16.22 8.05 2.48
CA PHE A 59 16.08 8.65 3.80
C PHE A 59 15.56 10.06 3.64
N ILE A 60 14.25 10.23 3.78
CA ILE A 60 13.68 11.55 3.99
C ILE A 60 14.16 11.99 5.38
N ASP A 61 15.11 12.92 5.41
CA ASP A 61 15.56 13.57 6.64
C ASP A 61 14.39 14.36 7.21
N LEU A 62 13.57 13.72 8.03
CA LEU A 62 12.49 14.38 8.74
C LEU A 62 13.09 15.26 9.83
N PRO A 63 12.69 16.54 9.94
CA PRO A 63 13.10 17.37 11.06
C PRO A 63 12.68 16.69 12.36
N ILE A 64 13.61 16.62 13.31
CA ILE A 64 13.35 16.03 14.63
C ILE A 64 12.46 17.00 15.41
N GLY A 65 11.22 16.60 15.69
CA GLY A 65 10.29 17.39 16.52
C GLY A 65 8.84 17.29 16.04
N PRO A 66 7.89 17.81 16.84
CA PRO A 66 6.51 17.94 16.38
C PRO A 66 6.46 18.84 15.15
N SER A 67 5.89 18.32 14.05
CA SER A 67 5.63 19.10 12.84
C SER A 67 4.12 19.30 12.72
N ASP A 68 3.69 20.56 12.69
CA ASP A 68 2.29 20.92 12.41
C ASP A 68 1.93 20.74 10.92
N CYS A 69 2.93 20.40 10.09
CA CYS A 69 2.81 20.23 8.65
C CYS A 69 3.39 18.87 8.23
N GLU A 70 2.78 18.23 7.22
CA GLU A 70 3.33 17.02 6.62
C GLU A 70 4.00 17.37 5.28
N PRO A 71 5.28 17.01 5.08
CA PRO A 71 5.94 17.15 3.78
C PRO A 71 5.14 16.46 2.67
N ILE A 72 4.95 17.15 1.55
CA ILE A 72 4.18 16.63 0.41
C ILE A 72 4.85 15.39 -0.20
N GLU A 73 6.17 15.29 -0.07
CA GLU A 73 6.99 14.16 -0.49
C GLU A 73 6.59 12.87 0.25
N LEU A 74 6.21 12.97 1.53
CA LEU A 74 5.72 11.82 2.30
C LEU A 74 4.36 11.34 1.80
N TRP A 75 3.48 12.26 1.41
CA TRP A 75 2.22 11.91 0.77
C TRP A 75 2.46 11.10 -0.49
N PHE A 76 3.28 11.62 -1.42
CA PHE A 76 3.61 10.92 -2.64
C PHE A 76 4.31 9.58 -2.40
N PHE A 77 5.19 9.50 -1.40
CA PHE A 77 5.82 8.26 -0.97
C PHE A 77 4.77 7.22 -0.59
N HIS A 78 3.86 7.55 0.35
CA HIS A 78 2.84 6.62 0.82
C HIS A 78 1.82 6.26 -0.26
N ILE A 79 1.45 7.21 -1.13
CA ILE A 79 0.58 6.94 -2.29
C ILE A 79 1.23 5.88 -3.20
N LYS A 80 2.52 6.04 -3.53
CA LYS A 80 3.26 5.06 -4.34
C LYS A 80 3.37 3.71 -3.64
N GLN A 81 3.63 3.69 -2.32
CA GLN A 81 3.66 2.44 -1.55
C GLN A 81 2.30 1.73 -1.59
N MET A 82 1.19 2.46 -1.46
CA MET A 82 -0.15 1.88 -1.57
C MET A 82 -0.40 1.29 -2.96
N GLN A 83 0.01 1.99 -4.02
CA GLN A 83 -0.09 1.48 -5.39
C GLN A 83 0.72 0.19 -5.61
N LYS A 84 1.93 0.11 -5.05
CA LYS A 84 2.79 -1.08 -5.06
C LYS A 84 2.15 -2.27 -4.37
N LEU A 85 1.63 -2.06 -3.17
CA LEU A 85 1.00 -3.13 -2.39
C LEU A 85 -0.27 -3.66 -3.07
N LEU A 86 -1.10 -2.78 -3.64
CA LEU A 86 -2.30 -3.19 -4.37
C LEU A 86 -1.93 -3.99 -5.64
N LYS A 87 -0.90 -3.56 -6.39
CA LYS A 87 -0.41 -4.31 -7.56
C LYS A 87 0.16 -5.67 -7.17
N LEU A 88 0.97 -5.73 -6.12
CA LEU A 88 1.52 -6.98 -5.58
C LEU A 88 0.41 -7.94 -5.18
N TYR A 89 -0.57 -7.45 -4.43
CA TYR A 89 -1.72 -8.25 -4.03
C TYR A 89 -2.51 -8.77 -5.23
N GLN A 90 -2.73 -7.95 -6.27
CA GLN A 90 -3.39 -8.42 -7.48
C GLN A 90 -2.60 -9.55 -8.17
N ALA A 91 -1.28 -9.40 -8.32
CA ALA A 91 -0.46 -10.43 -8.94
C ALA A 91 -0.52 -11.75 -8.16
N LEU A 92 -0.45 -11.70 -6.82
CA LEU A 92 -0.60 -12.88 -5.98
C LEU A 92 -1.97 -13.56 -6.19
N VAL A 93 -3.04 -12.79 -6.33
CA VAL A 93 -4.38 -13.31 -6.66
C VAL A 93 -4.41 -13.96 -8.06
N ASN A 94 -3.78 -13.34 -9.06
CA ASN A 94 -3.74 -13.87 -10.43
C ASN A 94 -2.91 -15.16 -10.50
N ILE A 95 -1.79 -15.24 -9.78
CA ILE A 95 -0.98 -16.45 -9.67
C ILE A 95 -1.79 -17.58 -9.05
N HIS A 96 -2.49 -17.31 -7.95
CA HIS A 96 -3.35 -18.32 -7.32
C HIS A 96 -4.45 -18.84 -8.26
N LYS A 97 -4.94 -18.00 -9.19
CA LYS A 97 -5.93 -18.39 -10.20
C LYS A 97 -5.33 -19.07 -11.44
N GLY A 98 -4.00 -19.11 -11.57
CA GLY A 98 -3.31 -19.58 -12.78
C GLY A 98 -3.40 -18.60 -13.95
N GLU A 99 -3.73 -17.34 -13.71
CA GLU A 99 -3.78 -16.26 -14.71
C GLU A 99 -2.41 -15.59 -14.94
N MET A 100 -1.43 -15.87 -14.08
CA MET A 100 -0.05 -15.34 -14.10
C MET A 100 0.90 -16.40 -13.54
N GLN A 101 2.13 -16.49 -14.07
CA GLN A 101 3.18 -17.38 -13.56
C GLN A 101 3.97 -16.73 -12.43
N GLU A 102 4.52 -17.52 -11.51
CA GLU A 102 5.33 -17.01 -10.38
C GLU A 102 6.59 -16.26 -10.85
N SER A 103 7.21 -16.72 -11.94
CA SER A 103 8.38 -16.08 -12.56
C SER A 103 8.08 -14.67 -13.06
N GLU A 104 6.82 -14.33 -13.33
CA GLU A 104 6.43 -12.99 -13.76
C GLU A 104 6.39 -11.97 -12.59
N ILE A 105 6.54 -12.42 -11.33
CA ILE A 105 6.75 -11.48 -10.21
C ILE A 105 8.11 -10.79 -10.36
N GLU A 106 9.11 -11.57 -10.74
CA GLU A 106 10.43 -11.09 -11.11
C GLU A 106 10.30 -10.21 -12.35
N ASP A 107 11.06 -9.12 -12.42
CA ASP A 107 11.06 -8.11 -13.48
C ASP A 107 9.82 -7.18 -13.55
N ILE A 108 8.61 -7.67 -13.26
CA ILE A 108 7.39 -6.85 -13.36
C ILE A 108 7.11 -6.11 -12.05
N LEU A 109 7.36 -6.74 -10.90
CA LEU A 109 6.97 -6.21 -9.60
C LEU A 109 8.12 -6.10 -8.61
N LEU A 110 8.99 -7.12 -8.55
CA LEU A 110 10.10 -7.19 -7.64
C LEU A 110 11.41 -7.46 -8.39
N ASN A 111 12.46 -6.77 -7.99
CA ASN A 111 13.81 -6.97 -8.51
C ASN A 111 14.74 -7.37 -7.35
N VAL A 112 15.65 -8.31 -7.59
CA VAL A 112 16.60 -8.79 -6.60
C VAL A 112 17.98 -8.24 -6.96
N LYS A 113 18.57 -7.43 -6.09
CA LYS A 113 19.96 -6.98 -6.25
C LYS A 113 20.94 -8.10 -5.88
N PRO A 114 22.12 -8.14 -6.52
CA PRO A 114 23.18 -9.07 -6.14
C PRO A 114 23.48 -9.01 -4.65
N PRO A 115 23.85 -10.15 -4.04
CA PRO A 115 24.09 -10.22 -2.60
C PRO A 115 25.27 -9.35 -2.19
N ILE A 116 25.09 -8.62 -1.10
CA ILE A 116 26.15 -7.87 -0.41
C ILE A 116 26.28 -8.48 0.98
N GLY A 117 27.38 -9.20 1.23
CA GLY A 117 27.59 -9.89 2.51
C GLY A 117 26.61 -11.04 2.77
N GLY A 118 26.23 -11.80 1.72
CA GLY A 118 25.33 -12.95 1.81
C GLY A 118 23.85 -12.62 1.92
N SER A 119 23.47 -11.35 1.71
CA SER A 119 22.07 -10.89 1.71
C SER A 119 21.74 -10.13 0.44
N CYS A 120 20.66 -10.53 -0.22
CA CYS A 120 20.09 -9.88 -1.39
C CYS A 120 19.11 -8.78 -0.97
N GLN A 121 19.20 -7.60 -1.58
CA GLN A 121 18.18 -6.56 -1.38
C GLN A 121 17.01 -6.79 -2.34
N ILE A 122 15.80 -6.61 -1.83
CA ILE A 122 14.59 -6.72 -2.63
C ILE A 122 14.07 -5.33 -2.95
N LEU A 123 13.94 -5.03 -4.23
CA LEU A 123 13.47 -3.74 -4.75
C LEU A 123 12.10 -3.92 -5.42
N TRP A 124 11.36 -2.82 -5.50
CA TRP A 124 10.22 -2.71 -6.39
C TRP A 124 10.69 -2.56 -7.84
N TRP A 125 9.77 -2.74 -8.79
CA TRP A 125 10.02 -2.54 -10.23
C TRP A 125 10.52 -1.13 -10.59
N ASP A 126 10.30 -0.13 -9.72
CA ASP A 126 10.81 1.24 -9.88
C ASP A 126 12.15 1.46 -9.17
N GLU A 127 12.88 0.37 -8.91
CA GLU A 127 14.19 0.31 -8.24
C GLU A 127 14.19 0.75 -6.77
N SER A 128 13.06 1.22 -6.25
CA SER A 128 13.00 1.64 -4.86
C SER A 128 13.02 0.45 -3.90
N TRP A 129 13.67 0.61 -2.76
CA TRP A 129 13.79 -0.47 -1.79
C TRP A 129 12.45 -0.85 -1.14
N THR A 130 12.19 -2.16 -1.03
CA THR A 130 11.00 -2.67 -0.34
C THR A 130 11.10 -2.55 1.17
N GLY A 131 12.31 -2.43 1.74
CA GLY A 131 12.56 -2.58 3.17
C GLY A 131 12.89 -4.01 3.59
N PHE A 132 13.04 -4.93 2.63
CA PHE A 132 13.33 -6.34 2.86
C PHE A 132 14.67 -6.74 2.28
N THR A 133 15.24 -7.76 2.90
CA THR A 133 16.42 -8.49 2.47
C THR A 133 16.12 -9.97 2.60
N ALA A 134 16.66 -10.77 1.71
CA ALA A 134 16.62 -12.23 1.78
C ALA A 134 18.04 -12.76 1.84
N ALA A 135 18.27 -13.87 2.54
CA ALA A 135 19.56 -14.54 2.48
C ALA A 135 19.79 -15.09 1.08
N GLU A 136 21.04 -15.06 0.59
CA GLU A 136 21.40 -15.59 -0.74
C GLU A 136 20.95 -17.05 -0.90
N GLU A 137 21.21 -17.88 0.11
CA GLU A 137 20.81 -19.30 0.16
C GLU A 137 19.28 -19.51 0.10
N GLU A 138 18.48 -18.53 0.53
CA GLU A 138 17.03 -18.61 0.43
C GLU A 138 16.54 -18.29 -0.97
N MET A 139 17.22 -17.38 -1.68
CA MET A 139 16.87 -16.96 -3.03
C MET A 139 17.17 -18.02 -4.08
N GLU A 140 18.11 -18.93 -3.82
CA GLU A 140 18.42 -20.07 -4.71
C GLU A 140 17.29 -21.13 -4.78
N LYS A 141 16.26 -21.04 -3.93
CA LYS A 141 15.12 -21.98 -3.90
C LYS A 141 14.04 -21.55 -4.91
N GLU A 142 13.47 -22.51 -5.65
CA GLU A 142 12.46 -22.26 -6.71
C GLU A 142 11.22 -21.48 -6.24
N GLU A 143 10.77 -21.64 -4.99
CA GLU A 143 9.58 -20.93 -4.44
C GLU A 143 9.93 -19.68 -3.60
N SER A 144 11.17 -19.21 -3.65
CA SER A 144 11.66 -18.16 -2.76
C SER A 144 10.94 -16.83 -2.95
N LEU A 145 10.72 -16.43 -4.21
CA LEU A 145 10.19 -15.12 -4.55
C LEU A 145 8.69 -15.00 -4.25
N LEU A 146 7.90 -16.06 -4.46
CA LEU A 146 6.47 -16.06 -4.11
C LEU A 146 6.28 -15.91 -2.59
N LYS A 147 7.02 -16.71 -1.79
CA LYS A 147 6.97 -16.62 -0.32
C LYS A 147 7.44 -15.26 0.18
N LEU A 148 8.49 -14.72 -0.44
CA LEU A 148 8.99 -13.38 -0.16
C LEU A 148 7.93 -12.31 -0.48
N ALA A 149 7.28 -12.38 -1.65
CA ALA A 149 6.21 -11.46 -2.04
C ALA A 149 5.03 -11.49 -1.05
N GLN A 150 4.60 -12.68 -0.64
CA GLN A 150 3.58 -12.86 0.40
C GLN A 150 4.03 -12.24 1.74
N GLY A 151 5.28 -12.48 2.14
CA GLY A 151 5.88 -11.90 3.34
C GLY A 151 5.94 -10.37 3.30
N ILE A 152 6.34 -9.79 2.17
CA ILE A 152 6.38 -8.34 1.94
C ILE A 152 5.00 -7.74 2.12
N LEU A 153 3.98 -8.31 1.46
CA LEU A 153 2.61 -7.85 1.58
C LEU A 153 2.13 -7.93 3.04
N ALA A 154 2.23 -9.11 3.65
CA ALA A 154 1.75 -9.34 5.01
C ALA A 154 2.40 -8.40 6.03
N GLN A 155 3.73 -8.28 6.00
CA GLN A 155 4.45 -7.45 6.95
C GLN A 155 4.22 -5.96 6.70
N LYS A 156 4.17 -5.46 5.45
CA LYS A 156 3.91 -4.02 5.19
C LYS A 156 2.53 -3.58 5.62
N VAL A 157 1.53 -4.40 5.33
CA VAL A 157 0.15 -4.13 5.72
C VAL A 157 0.02 -4.18 7.25
N ASN A 158 0.64 -5.16 7.90
CA ASN A 158 0.63 -5.28 9.37
C ASN A 158 1.41 -4.16 10.08
N SER A 159 2.59 -3.79 9.57
CA SER A 159 3.50 -2.86 10.24
C SER A 159 2.94 -1.45 10.38
N ILE A 160 2.00 -1.05 9.52
CA ILE A 160 1.39 0.29 9.56
C ILE A 160 -0.08 0.19 10.00
N GLY A 161 -0.85 -0.75 9.43
CA GLY A 161 -2.29 -0.85 9.64
C GLY A 161 -2.69 -1.29 11.05
N ASN A 162 -1.85 -2.05 11.75
CA ASN A 162 -2.17 -2.63 13.05
C ASN A 162 -1.51 -1.95 14.26
N GLN A 163 -0.79 -0.84 14.05
CA GLN A 163 -0.21 -0.06 15.15
C GLN A 163 -1.24 0.87 15.81
N ASP A 164 -1.14 1.04 17.13
CA ASP A 164 -1.94 1.97 17.96
C ASP A 164 -3.46 1.95 17.68
N ILE A 165 -3.99 0.77 17.35
CA ILE A 165 -5.44 0.57 17.27
C ILE A 165 -5.98 0.60 18.69
N LYS A 166 -6.81 1.61 18.98
CA LYS A 166 -7.57 1.66 20.22
C LYS A 166 -8.89 0.92 20.03
N ARG A 167 -9.31 0.20 21.07
CA ARG A 167 -10.60 -0.49 21.13
C ARG A 167 -11.51 0.23 22.09
N ILE A 168 -12.69 0.66 21.63
CA ILE A 168 -13.77 1.14 22.50
C ILE A 168 -14.89 0.10 22.47
N PRO A 169 -15.25 -0.49 23.62
CA PRO A 169 -16.45 -1.32 23.69
C PRO A 169 -17.70 -0.43 23.67
N GLU A 170 -18.67 -0.78 22.84
CA GLU A 170 -20.04 -0.26 22.92
C GLU A 170 -20.96 -1.38 23.40
N THR A 171 -21.72 -1.11 24.46
CA THR A 171 -22.71 -2.07 24.97
C THR A 171 -24.04 -1.83 24.29
N ILE A 172 -24.53 -2.82 23.54
CA ILE A 172 -25.83 -2.79 22.87
C ILE A 172 -26.80 -3.65 23.67
N VAL A 173 -27.80 -3.04 24.29
CA VAL A 173 -28.85 -3.75 25.02
C VAL A 173 -29.76 -4.45 24.01
N THR A 174 -29.83 -5.78 24.08
CA THR A 174 -30.61 -6.61 23.13
C THR A 174 -31.87 -7.18 23.77
N GLY A 175 -31.94 -7.22 25.10
CA GLY A 175 -33.04 -7.83 25.86
C GLY A 175 -33.10 -9.36 25.76
N LYS A 176 -32.11 -10.02 25.12
CA LYS A 176 -32.09 -11.47 24.90
C LYS A 176 -31.17 -12.17 25.92
N PRO A 177 -31.59 -13.30 26.52
CA PRO A 177 -30.72 -14.08 27.41
C PRO A 177 -29.50 -14.65 26.65
N PRO A 178 -28.38 -14.96 27.33
CA PRO A 178 -28.21 -15.03 28.79
C PRO A 178 -27.90 -13.68 29.47
N LEU A 179 -27.41 -12.67 28.74
CA LEU A 179 -26.90 -11.43 29.35
C LEU A 179 -27.78 -10.19 29.10
N GLY A 180 -28.71 -10.23 28.14
CA GLY A 180 -29.55 -9.07 27.82
C GLY A 180 -28.85 -7.96 27.03
N PHE A 181 -27.56 -8.12 26.74
CA PHE A 181 -26.76 -7.18 25.94
C PHE A 181 -25.67 -7.92 25.14
N THR A 182 -25.13 -7.23 24.14
CA THR A 182 -23.95 -7.64 23.38
C THR A 182 -22.92 -6.52 23.42
N ILE A 183 -21.64 -6.87 23.50
CA ILE A 183 -20.54 -5.90 23.36
C ILE A 183 -20.14 -5.86 21.90
N LYS A 184 -20.21 -4.68 21.28
CA LYS A 184 -19.65 -4.42 19.97
C LYS A 184 -18.31 -3.72 20.13
N GLU A 185 -17.26 -4.29 19.59
CA GLU A 185 -15.94 -3.66 19.59
C GLU A 185 -15.81 -2.68 18.43
N TRP A 186 -15.51 -1.42 18.76
CA TRP A 186 -15.11 -0.43 17.78
C TRP A 186 -13.59 -0.29 17.80
N ASN A 187 -13.00 -0.44 16.63
CA ASN A 187 -11.60 -0.16 16.46
C ASN A 187 -11.43 1.22 15.83
N TYR A 188 -10.59 2.07 16.41
CA TYR A 188 -10.31 3.40 15.88
C TYR A 188 -8.82 3.75 16.00
N THR A 189 -8.39 4.67 15.16
CA THR A 189 -7.06 5.26 15.17
C THR A 189 -7.20 6.75 14.86
N SER A 190 -6.37 7.58 15.50
CA SER A 190 -6.30 9.01 15.23
C SER A 190 -5.42 9.35 14.02
N HIS A 191 -4.81 8.35 13.38
CA HIS A 191 -3.86 8.54 12.28
C HIS A 191 -4.46 8.03 10.98
N LEU A 192 -4.67 8.93 10.02
CA LEU A 192 -5.26 8.61 8.73
C LEU A 192 -4.45 7.57 7.95
N LEU A 193 -3.11 7.64 7.99
CA LEU A 193 -2.25 6.65 7.34
C LEU A 193 -2.53 5.24 7.85
N ARG A 194 -2.71 5.08 9.16
CA ARG A 194 -3.03 3.78 9.78
C ARG A 194 -4.41 3.30 9.34
N ALA A 195 -5.38 4.21 9.23
CA ALA A 195 -6.71 3.88 8.72
C ALA A 195 -6.67 3.40 7.26
N ILE A 196 -5.86 4.04 6.40
CA ILE A 196 -5.66 3.64 5.00
C ILE A 196 -5.04 2.24 4.92
N TYR A 197 -3.96 1.97 5.66
CA TYR A 197 -3.32 0.65 5.66
C TYR A 197 -4.19 -0.44 6.30
N ARG A 198 -5.06 -0.07 7.24
CA ARG A 198 -6.05 -0.97 7.80
C ARG A 198 -7.15 -1.32 6.80
N ASP A 199 -7.63 -0.36 6.01
CA ASP A 199 -8.55 -0.66 4.90
C ASP A 199 -7.90 -1.64 3.91
N LEU A 200 -6.61 -1.46 3.59
CA LEU A 200 -5.84 -2.43 2.82
C LEU A 200 -5.77 -3.81 3.50
N TRP A 201 -5.56 -3.87 4.83
CA TRP A 201 -5.61 -5.13 5.59
C TRP A 201 -6.95 -5.84 5.45
N HIS A 202 -8.06 -5.11 5.58
CA HIS A 202 -9.39 -5.68 5.42
C HIS A 202 -9.63 -6.16 4.00
N LEU A 203 -9.22 -5.40 2.98
CA LEU A 203 -9.28 -5.79 1.58
C LEU A 203 -8.56 -7.14 1.35
N VAL A 204 -7.30 -7.25 1.78
CA VAL A 204 -6.50 -8.47 1.63
C VAL A 204 -7.12 -9.63 2.42
N SER A 205 -7.52 -9.41 3.67
CA SER A 205 -8.08 -10.45 4.54
C SER A 205 -9.43 -10.99 4.06
N ASN A 206 -10.23 -10.13 3.42
CA ASN A 206 -11.54 -10.48 2.88
C ASN A 206 -11.47 -11.01 1.44
N ASN A 207 -10.28 -11.13 0.85
CA ASN A 207 -10.08 -11.50 -0.55
C ASN A 207 -10.85 -10.59 -1.54
N GLU A 208 -10.92 -9.29 -1.25
CA GLU A 208 -11.57 -8.33 -2.15
C GLU A 208 -10.76 -8.15 -3.44
N PRO A 209 -11.38 -8.23 -4.63
CA PRO A 209 -10.63 -8.20 -5.88
C PRO A 209 -10.02 -6.83 -6.16
N VAL A 210 -8.76 -6.84 -6.63
CA VAL A 210 -8.08 -5.66 -7.17
C VAL A 210 -8.05 -5.67 -8.68
N HIS A 211 -8.29 -4.51 -9.30
CA HIS A 211 -8.17 -4.33 -10.74
C HIS A 211 -7.19 -3.22 -11.09
N ILE A 212 -6.45 -3.39 -12.19
CA ILE A 212 -5.51 -2.39 -12.71
C ILE A 212 -6.10 -1.76 -13.96
N CYS A 213 -6.01 -0.45 -14.05
CA CYS A 213 -6.50 0.30 -15.21
C CYS A 213 -5.79 -0.16 -16.49
N GLU A 214 -6.55 -0.58 -17.51
CA GLU A 214 -5.96 -1.05 -18.78
C GLU A 214 -5.30 0.06 -19.60
N ASN A 215 -5.56 1.34 -19.30
CA ASN A 215 -4.90 2.45 -19.99
C ASN A 215 -3.37 2.35 -19.78
N PRO A 216 -2.57 2.23 -20.86
CA PRO A 216 -1.12 2.08 -20.79
C PRO A 216 -0.42 3.16 -19.98
N ASN A 217 -0.92 4.40 -20.04
CA ASN A 217 -0.33 5.54 -19.34
C ASN A 217 -0.78 5.67 -17.89
N CYS A 218 -1.78 4.89 -17.44
CA CYS A 218 -2.32 5.01 -16.09
C CYS A 218 -1.85 3.88 -15.18
N LYS A 219 -2.16 2.62 -15.52
CA LYS A 219 -1.84 1.42 -14.74
C LYS A 219 -2.08 1.52 -13.21
N LEU A 220 -3.04 2.37 -12.79
CA LEU A 220 -3.38 2.53 -11.37
C LEU A 220 -4.37 1.46 -10.91
N PRO A 221 -4.23 1.01 -9.65
CA PRO A 221 -5.21 0.12 -9.03
C PRO A 221 -6.54 0.84 -8.77
N PHE A 222 -7.66 0.17 -9.00
CA PHE A 222 -9.01 0.67 -8.71
C PHE A 222 -10.00 -0.45 -8.33
N LYS A 223 -10.98 -0.10 -7.48
CA LYS A 223 -12.17 -0.93 -7.23
C LYS A 223 -13.09 -0.87 -8.44
N LYS A 224 -13.36 -2.03 -9.05
CA LYS A 224 -14.20 -2.14 -10.25
C LYS A 224 -15.67 -1.98 -9.92
N VAL A 225 -16.37 -1.17 -10.71
CA VAL A 225 -17.83 -1.10 -10.70
C VAL A 225 -18.37 -1.77 -11.95
N LYS A 226 -19.15 -2.86 -11.78
CA LYS A 226 -19.75 -3.63 -12.89
C LYS A 226 -18.70 -4.10 -13.91
N ARG A 227 -18.83 -3.74 -15.20
CA ARG A 227 -17.92 -4.11 -16.30
C ARG A 227 -16.82 -3.06 -16.54
N GLN A 228 -16.50 -2.24 -15.54
CA GLN A 228 -15.49 -1.20 -15.68
C GLN A 228 -14.09 -1.81 -15.89
N ILE A 229 -13.38 -1.28 -16.88
CA ILE A 229 -12.03 -1.72 -17.28
C ILE A 229 -10.99 -0.60 -17.02
N TYR A 230 -11.43 0.66 -17.05
CA TYR A 230 -10.59 1.83 -16.83
C TYR A 230 -10.98 2.51 -15.52
N CYS A 231 -10.02 3.04 -14.76
CA CYS A 231 -10.29 3.70 -13.47
C CYS A 231 -11.14 4.98 -13.60
N SER A 232 -11.21 5.57 -14.79
CA SER A 232 -12.02 6.77 -15.08
C SER A 232 -12.42 6.86 -16.56
N ASN A 233 -13.42 7.71 -16.86
CA ASN A 233 -13.79 8.04 -18.23
C ASN A 233 -12.63 8.73 -18.99
N ALA A 234 -11.81 9.52 -18.31
CA ALA A 234 -10.63 10.14 -18.91
C ALA A 234 -9.64 9.06 -19.40
N CYS A 235 -9.35 8.05 -18.58
CA CYS A 235 -8.48 6.95 -18.99
C CYS A 235 -9.08 6.10 -20.11
N LYS A 236 -10.40 5.93 -20.15
CA LYS A 236 -11.08 5.27 -21.28
C LYS A 236 -10.89 6.04 -22.59
N GLN A 237 -11.03 7.36 -22.56
CA GLN A 237 -10.84 8.21 -23.74
C GLN A 237 -9.38 8.25 -24.18
N GLU A 238 -8.44 8.37 -23.24
CA GLU A 238 -7.01 8.36 -23.54
C GLU A 238 -6.58 7.04 -24.18
N ALA A 239 -6.97 5.89 -23.60
CA ALA A 239 -6.68 4.58 -24.17
C ALA A 239 -7.25 4.42 -25.60
N TYR A 240 -8.43 5.00 -25.87
CA TYR A 240 -8.98 5.04 -27.22
C TYR A 240 -8.12 5.86 -28.19
N ARG A 241 -7.65 7.05 -27.77
CA ARG A 241 -6.77 7.89 -28.60
C ARG A 241 -5.45 7.20 -28.91
N ILE A 242 -4.85 6.52 -27.93
CA ILE A 242 -3.60 5.74 -28.12
C ILE A 242 -3.81 4.66 -29.18
N ARG A 243 -4.88 3.86 -29.07
CA ARG A 243 -5.18 2.81 -30.06
C ARG A 243 -5.41 3.36 -31.45
N LYS A 244 -6.12 4.49 -31.57
CA LYS A 244 -6.37 5.14 -32.85
C LYS A 244 -5.07 5.63 -33.49
N ALA A 245 -4.20 6.28 -32.72
CA ALA A 245 -2.90 6.75 -33.21
C ALA A 245 -2.01 5.60 -33.71
N LEU A 246 -1.97 4.47 -32.99
CA LEU A 246 -1.22 3.28 -33.40
C LEU A 246 -1.72 2.67 -34.72
N GLN A 247 -3.04 2.72 -34.97
CA GLN A 247 -3.65 2.27 -36.21
C GLN A 247 -3.38 3.20 -37.39
N GLU A 248 -3.20 4.50 -37.12
CA GLU A 248 -2.87 5.50 -38.15
C GLU A 248 -1.36 5.52 -38.48
N SER A 249 -0.51 4.96 -37.61
CA SER A 249 0.94 4.84 -37.81
C SER A 249 1.43 3.46 -38.25
N SER A 250 0.51 2.51 -38.49
CA SER A 250 0.79 1.15 -39.02
C SER A 250 0.34 1.04 -40.47
#